data_AF-A0A661DZF2-F1
#
_entry.id   AF-A0A661DZF2-F1
#
_cell.length_a   1.000
_cell.length_b   1.000
_cell.length_c   1.000
_cell.angle_alpha   90.00
_cell.angle_beta   90.00
_cell.angle_gamma   90.00
#
_symmetry.space_group_name_H-M   'P 1'
#
loop_
_entity.id
_entity.type
_entity.pdbx_description
1 polymer ?
#
loop_
_entity_poly.entity_id
_entity_poly.type
_entity_poly.pdbx_seq_one_letter_code
_entity_poly.pdbx_strand_id
1 'polypeptide(L)'
;MIKDRNYREDRRIQFNRLHINARDQAEIYGDYADACAKAETVLENEESRLASIKAERYQIISGKPEAYGIKRLTDTAIDSVILTEDAYKKQAATTRSVKYKANRFKRSLRAFEHRKDMLEVLSRLYVSGYFSTPRIHQETEQNSIDKETDERYRNMINNKDLKPS
;
A
#
# COMPACT_ATOMS: atom_id res chain seq x y z
N MET A 1 -8.89 -15.45 -19.02
CA MET A 1 -7.43 -15.62 -18.80
C MET A 1 -6.97 -14.37 -18.07
N ILE A 2 -6.46 -14.48 -16.83
CA ILE A 2 -5.95 -13.30 -16.12
C ILE A 2 -4.67 -12.89 -16.85
N LYS A 3 -4.65 -11.72 -17.50
CA LYS A 3 -3.44 -11.17 -18.13
C LYS A 3 -2.34 -11.13 -17.08
N ASP A 4 -1.15 -11.60 -17.44
CA ASP A 4 0.02 -11.51 -16.57
C ASP A 4 0.42 -10.02 -16.48
N ARG A 5 -0.18 -9.33 -15.49
CA ARG A 5 -0.11 -7.88 -15.32
C ARG A 5 1.17 -7.50 -14.59
N ASN A 6 1.94 -6.57 -15.16
CA ASN A 6 3.14 -6.06 -14.52
C ASN A 6 2.82 -4.79 -13.74
N TYR A 7 2.66 -4.94 -12.42
CA TYR A 7 2.36 -3.85 -11.50
C TYR A 7 3.29 -2.62 -11.64
N ARG A 8 4.57 -2.83 -11.95
CA ARG A 8 5.53 -1.72 -12.12
C ARG A 8 5.22 -0.88 -13.36
N GLU A 9 4.78 -1.51 -14.43
CA GLU A 9 4.43 -0.82 -15.68
C GLU A 9 3.03 -0.22 -15.60
N ASP A 10 2.06 -0.97 -15.07
CA ASP A 10 0.65 -0.53 -15.01
C ASP A 10 0.48 0.75 -14.16
N ARG A 11 1.29 0.93 -13.12
CA ARG A 11 1.24 2.14 -12.28
C ARG A 11 1.85 3.38 -12.94
N ARG A 12 2.58 3.23 -14.04
CA ARG A 12 3.29 4.35 -14.69
C ARG A 12 2.28 5.30 -15.32
N ILE A 13 2.56 6.59 -15.24
CA ILE A 13 1.83 7.64 -15.95
C ILE A 13 2.69 8.10 -17.13
N GLN A 14 2.16 7.98 -18.34
CA GLN A 14 2.80 8.51 -19.55
C GLN A 14 2.34 9.95 -19.77
N PHE A 15 3.17 10.92 -19.37
CA PHE A 15 2.79 12.34 -19.36
C PHE A 15 2.30 12.88 -20.71
N ASN A 16 2.90 12.43 -21.83
CA ASN A 16 2.51 12.82 -23.19
C ASN A 16 1.24 12.10 -23.71
N ARG A 17 0.62 11.24 -22.90
CA ARG A 17 -0.50 10.36 -23.27
C ARG A 17 -1.57 10.32 -22.19
N LEU A 18 -1.91 11.47 -21.60
CA LEU A 18 -2.90 11.55 -20.51
C LEU A 18 -4.27 10.94 -20.87
N HIS A 19 -4.74 11.14 -22.11
CA HIS A 19 -5.99 10.55 -22.60
C HIS A 19 -5.99 9.01 -22.58
N ILE A 20 -4.87 8.38 -22.95
CA ILE A 20 -4.70 6.91 -22.86
C ILE A 20 -4.65 6.49 -21.39
N ASN A 21 -3.85 7.17 -20.57
CA ASN A 21 -3.75 6.82 -19.14
C ASN A 21 -5.09 6.89 -18.41
N ALA A 22 -5.92 7.88 -18.75
CA ALA A 22 -7.24 8.08 -18.19
C ALA A 22 -8.22 7.01 -18.66
N ARG A 23 -8.22 6.66 -19.94
CA ARG A 23 -9.04 5.57 -20.50
C ARG A 23 -8.69 4.24 -19.84
N ASP A 24 -7.39 3.92 -19.76
CA ASP A 24 -6.92 2.61 -19.31
C ASP A 24 -6.98 2.46 -17.76
N GLN A 25 -7.11 3.57 -17.01
CA GLN A 25 -7.18 3.56 -15.54
C GLN A 25 -8.29 2.66 -15.01
N ALA A 26 -9.50 2.72 -15.59
CA ALA A 26 -10.63 1.93 -15.14
C ALA A 26 -10.43 0.44 -15.41
N GLU A 27 -9.91 0.08 -16.59
CA GLU A 27 -9.61 -1.31 -16.96
C GLU A 27 -8.53 -1.91 -16.06
N ILE A 28 -7.43 -1.17 -15.85
CA ILE A 28 -6.35 -1.61 -14.95
C ILE A 28 -6.90 -1.80 -13.54
N TYR A 29 -7.66 -0.84 -13.02
CA TYR A 29 -8.24 -0.96 -11.69
C TYR A 29 -9.16 -2.17 -11.56
N GLY A 30 -10.04 -2.40 -12.54
CA GLY A 30 -10.96 -3.55 -12.57
C GLY A 30 -10.22 -4.89 -12.51
N ASP A 31 -9.18 -5.06 -13.33
CA ASP A 31 -8.39 -6.29 -13.33
C ASP A 31 -7.70 -6.56 -11.98
N TYR A 32 -7.15 -5.52 -11.35
CA TYR A 32 -6.55 -5.64 -10.03
C TYR A 32 -7.58 -5.86 -8.92
N ALA A 33 -8.81 -5.34 -9.07
CA ALA A 33 -9.90 -5.54 -8.14
C ALA A 33 -10.37 -7.00 -8.18
N ASP A 34 -10.54 -7.55 -9.38
CA ASP A 34 -10.86 -8.97 -9.58
C ASP A 34 -9.77 -9.88 -9.02
N ALA A 35 -8.50 -9.54 -9.24
CA ALA A 35 -7.38 -10.29 -8.68
C ALA A 35 -7.34 -10.21 -7.15
N CYS A 36 -7.66 -9.04 -6.57
CA CYS A 36 -7.76 -8.85 -5.13
C CYS A 36 -8.88 -9.72 -4.54
N ALA A 37 -10.09 -9.66 -5.10
CA ALA A 37 -11.23 -10.44 -4.66
C ALA A 37 -10.94 -11.94 -4.69
N LYS A 38 -10.36 -12.45 -5.79
CA LYS A 38 -9.93 -13.85 -5.88
C LYS A 38 -8.90 -14.23 -4.82
N ALA A 39 -7.92 -13.36 -4.58
CA ALA A 39 -6.90 -13.63 -3.57
C ALA A 39 -7.46 -13.61 -2.14
N GLU A 40 -8.44 -12.75 -1.86
CA GLU A 40 -9.16 -12.70 -0.58
C GLU A 40 -9.99 -13.97 -0.38
N THR A 41 -10.73 -14.44 -1.39
CA THR A 41 -11.46 -15.73 -1.30
C THR A 41 -10.51 -16.90 -1.03
N VAL A 42 -9.36 -16.96 -1.72
CA VAL A 42 -8.37 -18.01 -1.47
C VAL A 42 -7.80 -17.89 -0.05
N LEU A 43 -7.57 -16.68 0.46
CA LEU A 43 -7.13 -16.47 1.83
C LEU A 43 -8.15 -17.00 2.84
N GLU A 44 -9.43 -16.65 2.68
CA GLU A 44 -10.52 -17.11 3.55
C GLU A 44 -10.61 -18.64 3.59
N ASN A 45 -10.46 -19.29 2.43
CA ASN A 45 -10.41 -20.75 2.34
C ASN A 45 -9.21 -21.35 3.10
N GLU A 46 -8.02 -20.76 2.95
CA GLU A 46 -6.81 -21.24 3.64
C GLU A 46 -6.82 -20.95 5.14
N GLU A 47 -7.45 -19.87 5.59
CA GLU A 47 -7.68 -19.57 7.01
C GLU A 47 -8.68 -20.56 7.61
N SER A 48 -9.76 -20.88 6.88
CA SER A 48 -10.74 -21.90 7.26
C SER A 48 -10.08 -23.29 7.38
N ARG A 49 -9.26 -23.66 6.41
CA ARG A 49 -8.50 -24.92 6.42
C ARG A 49 -7.52 -25.01 7.58
N LEU A 50 -6.81 -23.92 7.89
CA LEU A 50 -5.92 -23.87 9.05
C LEU A 50 -6.68 -24.04 10.36
N ALA A 51 -7.86 -23.44 10.48
CA ALA A 51 -8.74 -23.60 11.64
C ALA A 51 -9.23 -25.06 11.77
N SER A 52 -9.64 -25.70 10.67
CA SER A 52 -10.02 -27.12 10.67
C SER A 52 -8.88 -28.02 11.11
N ILE A 53 -7.66 -27.82 10.60
CA ILE A 53 -6.48 -28.59 11.01
C ILE A 53 -6.20 -28.37 12.50
N LYS A 54 -6.27 -27.13 13.00
CA LYS A 54 -6.09 -26.85 14.43
C LYS A 54 -7.11 -27.63 15.27
N ALA A 55 -8.38 -27.62 14.88
CA ALA A 55 -9.45 -28.32 15.59
C ALA A 55 -9.27 -29.85 15.56
N GLU A 56 -8.90 -30.42 14.42
CA GLU A 56 -8.62 -31.86 14.29
C GLU A 56 -7.46 -32.28 15.20
N ARG A 57 -6.35 -31.53 15.17
CA ARG A 57 -5.19 -31.81 16.03
C ARG A 57 -5.52 -31.65 17.51
N TYR A 58 -6.33 -30.66 17.85
CA TYR A 58 -6.82 -30.48 19.21
C TYR A 58 -7.57 -31.73 19.71
N GLN A 59 -8.49 -32.27 18.91
CA GLN A 59 -9.23 -33.49 19.27
C GLN A 59 -8.32 -34.72 19.41
N ILE A 60 -7.35 -34.87 18.52
CA ILE A 60 -6.41 -36.01 18.57
C ILE A 60 -5.54 -35.94 19.83
N ILE A 61 -4.97 -34.76 20.13
CA ILE A 61 -4.08 -34.57 21.28
C ILE A 61 -4.86 -34.69 22.59
N SER A 62 -6.08 -34.12 22.65
CA SER A 62 -6.92 -34.22 23.85
C SER A 62 -7.38 -35.65 24.12
N GLY A 63 -7.54 -36.49 23.09
CA GLY A 63 -7.85 -37.91 23.23
C GLY A 63 -6.70 -38.75 23.77
N LYS A 64 -5.43 -38.34 23.60
CA LYS A 64 -4.24 -39.07 24.06
C LYS A 64 -3.09 -38.15 24.51
N PRO A 65 -3.28 -37.31 25.55
CA PRO A 65 -2.32 -36.25 25.90
C PRO A 65 -0.95 -36.77 26.34
N GLU A 66 -0.90 -37.94 26.98
CA GLU A 66 0.33 -38.57 27.43
C GLU A 66 1.27 -38.93 26.26
N ALA A 67 0.72 -39.31 25.11
CA ALA A 67 1.49 -39.64 23.90
C ALA A 67 2.21 -38.41 23.31
N TYR A 68 1.75 -37.20 23.67
CA TYR A 68 2.34 -35.92 23.28
C TYR A 68 3.14 -35.27 24.41
N GLY A 69 3.42 -36.00 25.50
CA GLY A 69 4.20 -35.50 26.63
C GLY A 69 3.45 -34.49 27.52
N ILE A 70 2.12 -34.39 27.40
CA ILE A 70 1.30 -33.47 28.19
C ILE A 70 0.93 -34.14 29.52
N LYS A 71 1.60 -33.73 30.61
CA LYS A 71 1.32 -34.24 31.97
C LYS A 71 0.02 -33.72 32.58
N ARG A 72 -0.36 -32.49 32.25
CA ARG A 72 -1.60 -31.85 32.72
C ARG A 72 -2.33 -31.30 31.51
N LEU A 73 -3.52 -31.82 31.26
CA LEU A 73 -4.35 -31.37 30.14
C LEU A 73 -4.81 -29.94 30.40
N THR A 74 -4.28 -29.01 29.61
CA THR A 74 -4.71 -27.62 29.55
C THR A 74 -4.75 -27.17 28.09
N ASP A 75 -5.67 -26.28 27.76
CA ASP A 75 -5.82 -25.76 26.39
C ASP A 75 -4.51 -25.15 25.88
N THR A 76 -3.78 -24.45 26.76
CA THR A 76 -2.46 -23.87 26.44
C THR A 76 -1.41 -24.93 26.13
N ALA A 77 -1.39 -26.06 26.84
CA ALA A 77 -0.45 -27.15 26.58
C ALA A 77 -0.74 -27.82 25.24
N ILE A 78 -2.01 -28.05 24.92
CA ILE A 78 -2.43 -28.61 23.62
C ILE A 78 -2.06 -27.64 22.49
N ASP A 79 -2.39 -26.36 22.62
CA ASP A 79 -2.06 -25.35 21.61
C ASP A 79 -0.56 -25.27 21.35
N SER A 80 0.27 -25.36 22.41
CA SER A 80 1.73 -25.36 22.27
C SER A 80 2.22 -26.56 21.45
N VAL A 81 1.65 -27.75 21.65
CA VAL A 81 1.97 -28.94 20.86
C VAL A 81 1.52 -28.77 19.41
N ILE A 82 0.28 -28.32 19.16
CA ILE A 82 -0.24 -28.09 17.80
C ILE A 82 0.66 -27.14 17.01
N LEU A 83 1.13 -26.05 17.62
CA LEU A 83 2.03 -25.08 16.99
C LEU A 83 3.35 -25.72 16.53
N THR A 84 3.78 -26.80 17.17
CA THR A 84 5.01 -27.52 16.83
C THR A 84 4.82 -28.61 15.77
N GLU A 85 3.58 -29.03 15.50
CA GLU A 85 3.30 -30.07 14.52
C GLU A 85 3.54 -29.60 13.07
N ASP A 86 4.13 -30.48 12.26
CA ASP A 86 4.43 -30.20 10.86
C ASP A 86 3.19 -29.91 10.02
N ALA A 87 2.07 -30.58 10.28
CA ALA A 87 0.82 -30.37 9.56
C ALA A 87 0.33 -28.92 9.73
N TYR A 88 0.30 -28.44 10.98
CA TYR A 88 -0.07 -27.06 11.28
C TYR A 88 0.93 -26.07 10.70
N LYS A 89 2.25 -26.29 10.89
CA LYS A 89 3.30 -25.41 10.37
C LYS A 89 3.24 -25.24 8.85
N LYS A 90 3.06 -26.33 8.10
CA LYS A 90 2.96 -26.31 6.63
C LYS A 90 1.74 -25.52 6.20
N GLN A 91 0.58 -25.77 6.80
CA GLN A 91 -0.63 -25.02 6.47
C GLN A 91 -0.49 -23.54 6.84
N ALA A 92 0.02 -23.22 8.03
CA ALA A 92 0.23 -21.85 8.47
C ALA A 92 1.18 -21.08 7.55
N ALA A 93 2.22 -21.74 7.02
CA ALA A 93 3.11 -21.16 6.02
C ALA A 93 2.38 -20.87 4.70
N THR A 94 1.53 -21.79 4.23
CA THR A 94 0.68 -21.59 3.05
C THR A 94 -0.28 -20.41 3.25
N THR A 95 -1.04 -20.38 4.34
CA THR A 95 -1.96 -19.29 4.69
C THR A 95 -1.22 -17.95 4.74
N ARG A 96 -0.02 -17.90 5.33
CA ARG A 96 0.80 -16.67 5.37
C ARG A 96 1.23 -16.20 3.97
N SER A 97 1.62 -17.13 3.10
CA SER A 97 2.00 -16.82 1.72
C SER A 97 0.82 -16.25 0.91
N VAL A 98 -0.37 -16.85 1.06
CA VAL A 98 -1.59 -16.37 0.42
C VAL A 98 -1.99 -15.00 0.98
N LYS A 99 -1.93 -14.82 2.30
CA LYS A 99 -2.20 -13.53 2.95
C LYS A 99 -1.29 -12.41 2.45
N TYR A 100 -0.02 -12.72 2.25
CA TYR A 100 0.92 -11.78 1.65
C TYR A 100 0.48 -11.37 0.24
N LYS A 101 0.07 -12.33 -0.61
CA LYS A 101 -0.43 -12.04 -1.96
C LYS A 101 -1.71 -11.20 -1.96
N ALA A 102 -2.70 -11.55 -1.15
CA ALA A 102 -3.94 -10.77 -1.01
C ALA A 102 -3.65 -9.32 -0.57
N ASN A 103 -2.82 -9.15 0.47
CA ASN A 103 -2.40 -7.82 0.91
C ASN A 103 -1.66 -7.02 -0.15
N ARG A 104 -0.85 -7.69 -1.00
CA ARG A 104 -0.16 -7.03 -2.12
C ARG A 104 -1.17 -6.49 -3.14
N PHE A 105 -2.20 -7.25 -3.50
CA PHE A 105 -3.25 -6.78 -4.42
C PHE A 105 -4.03 -5.60 -3.81
N LYS A 106 -4.42 -5.71 -2.54
CA LYS A 106 -5.10 -4.62 -1.82
C LYS A 106 -4.28 -3.33 -1.81
N ARG A 107 -2.97 -3.42 -1.55
CA ARG A 107 -2.07 -2.25 -1.63
C ARG A 107 -1.89 -1.73 -3.05
N SER A 108 -1.98 -2.59 -4.05
CA SER A 108 -1.89 -2.21 -5.47
C SER A 108 -3.11 -1.37 -5.88
N LEU A 109 -4.32 -1.76 -5.44
CA LEU A 109 -5.54 -0.96 -5.66
C LEU A 109 -5.40 0.47 -5.14
N ARG A 110 -4.90 0.64 -3.92
CA ARG A 110 -4.63 1.96 -3.35
C ARG A 110 -3.61 2.76 -4.17
N ALA A 111 -2.60 2.10 -4.73
CA ALA A 111 -1.65 2.77 -5.62
C ALA A 111 -2.33 3.26 -6.91
N PHE A 112 -3.31 2.52 -7.43
CA PHE A 112 -4.09 2.95 -8.59
C PHE A 112 -5.07 4.09 -8.27
N GLU A 113 -5.63 4.14 -7.06
CA GLU A 113 -6.38 5.33 -6.59
C GLU A 113 -5.49 6.57 -6.59
N HIS A 114 -4.29 6.47 -6.03
CA HIS A 114 -3.32 7.58 -6.06
C HIS A 114 -2.87 7.93 -7.49
N ARG A 115 -2.77 6.94 -8.39
CA ARG A 115 -2.51 7.20 -9.81
C ARG A 115 -3.63 8.03 -10.44
N LYS A 116 -4.89 7.73 -10.15
CA LYS A 116 -6.05 8.51 -10.61
C LYS A 116 -5.97 9.95 -10.11
N ASP A 117 -5.73 10.17 -8.83
CA ASP A 117 -5.60 11.51 -8.25
C ASP A 117 -4.45 12.30 -8.91
N MET A 118 -3.33 11.63 -9.21
CA MET A 118 -2.20 12.24 -9.90
C MET A 118 -2.53 12.60 -11.36
N LEU A 119 -3.31 11.78 -12.06
CA LEU A 119 -3.80 12.10 -13.41
C LEU A 119 -4.67 13.36 -13.41
N GLU A 120 -5.50 13.55 -12.38
CA GLU A 120 -6.29 14.77 -12.21
C GLU A 120 -5.39 16.00 -11.97
N VAL A 121 -4.36 15.88 -11.12
CA VAL A 121 -3.36 16.95 -10.92
C VAL A 121 -2.67 17.30 -12.23
N LEU A 122 -2.18 16.31 -12.97
CA LEU A 122 -1.48 16.53 -14.24
C LEU A 122 -2.38 17.18 -15.30
N SER A 123 -3.64 16.78 -15.36
CA SER A 123 -4.64 17.40 -16.24
C SER A 123 -4.83 18.88 -15.91
N ARG A 124 -4.95 19.24 -14.62
CA ARG A 124 -5.06 20.64 -14.19
C ARG A 124 -3.84 21.46 -14.55
N LEU A 125 -2.63 20.93 -14.31
CA LEU A 125 -1.38 21.60 -14.69
C LEU A 125 -1.28 21.82 -16.21
N TYR A 126 -1.75 20.84 -16.99
CA TYR A 126 -1.78 20.97 -18.44
C TYR A 126 -2.72 22.10 -18.90
N VAL A 127 -3.95 22.14 -18.37
CA VAL A 127 -4.94 23.18 -18.69
C VAL A 127 -4.49 24.57 -18.23
N SER A 128 -3.79 24.67 -17.09
CA SER A 128 -3.28 25.96 -16.60
C SER A 128 -2.10 26.50 -17.40
N GLY A 129 -1.67 25.82 -18.46
CA GLY A 129 -0.51 26.20 -19.25
C GLY A 129 0.82 26.06 -18.52
N TYR A 130 0.87 25.34 -17.40
CA TYR A 130 2.08 25.20 -16.56
C TYR A 130 3.30 24.72 -17.36
N PHE A 131 3.07 23.84 -18.35
CA PHE A 131 4.12 23.28 -19.19
C PHE A 131 4.43 24.13 -20.44
N SER A 132 3.63 25.14 -20.73
CA SER A 132 3.76 26.01 -21.90
C SER A 132 4.41 27.36 -21.58
N THR A 133 4.49 27.73 -20.29
CA THR A 133 5.16 28.96 -19.86
C THR A 133 6.67 28.84 -20.07
N PRO A 134 7.32 29.76 -20.82
CA PRO A 134 8.78 29.80 -20.92
C PRO A 134 9.37 29.95 -19.51
N ARG A 135 10.18 28.98 -19.09
CA ARG A 135 10.93 29.09 -17.84
C ARG A 135 12.01 30.15 -18.04
N ILE A 136 11.68 31.41 -17.76
CA ILE A 136 12.68 32.45 -17.53
C ILE A 136 13.63 31.87 -16.49
N HIS A 137 14.93 31.83 -16.80
CA HIS A 137 15.94 31.12 -16.01
C HIS A 137 15.71 31.31 -14.50
N GLN A 138 15.51 30.21 -13.77
CA GLN A 138 15.15 30.20 -12.35
C GLN A 138 16.14 30.98 -11.46
N GLU A 139 17.35 31.24 -11.96
CA GLU A 139 18.32 32.13 -11.30
C GLU A 139 17.83 33.57 -11.16
N THR A 140 16.96 34.07 -12.05
CA THR A 140 16.49 35.46 -12.00
C THR A 140 15.29 35.65 -11.07
N GLU A 141 14.40 34.65 -10.98
CA GLU A 141 13.21 34.68 -10.10
C GLU A 141 13.56 34.43 -8.63
N GLN A 142 14.47 33.48 -8.35
CA GLN A 142 14.94 33.24 -6.97
C GLN A 142 15.61 34.50 -6.39
N ASN A 143 16.45 35.16 -7.18
CA ASN A 143 17.12 36.40 -6.81
C ASN A 143 16.19 37.60 -6.62
N SER A 144 15.01 37.62 -7.25
CA SER A 144 14.04 38.72 -7.08
C SER A 144 13.14 38.51 -5.88
N ILE A 145 12.72 37.27 -5.60
CA ILE A 145 11.96 36.92 -4.39
C ILE A 145 12.84 37.10 -3.13
N ASP A 146 14.10 36.69 -3.17
CA ASP A 146 15.02 36.85 -2.04
C ASP A 146 15.32 38.33 -1.76
N LYS A 147 15.46 39.17 -2.79
CA LYS A 147 15.64 40.63 -2.64
C LYS A 147 14.40 41.31 -2.05
N GLU A 148 13.21 40.95 -2.50
CA GLU A 148 11.97 41.54 -2.00
C GLU A 148 11.71 41.14 -0.54
N THR A 149 12.14 39.92 -0.16
CA THR A 149 12.06 39.42 1.22
C THR A 149 13.08 40.11 2.13
N ASP A 150 14.32 40.28 1.67
CA ASP A 150 15.38 41.02 2.39
C ASP A 150 15.05 42.51 2.58
N GLU A 151 14.47 43.17 1.56
CA GLU A 151 14.01 44.56 1.67
C GLU A 151 12.88 44.72 2.68
N ARG A 152 11.93 43.78 2.71
CA ARG A 152 10.86 43.76 3.72
C ARG A 152 11.41 43.56 5.13
N TYR A 153 12.37 42.66 5.32
CA TYR A 153 13.03 42.46 6.61
C TYR A 153 13.84 43.68 7.05
N ARG A 154 14.62 44.31 6.16
CA ARG A 154 15.37 45.55 6.46
C ARG A 154 14.44 46.71 6.83
N ASN A 155 13.32 46.85 6.13
CA ASN A 155 12.33 47.89 6.44
C ASN A 155 11.62 47.64 7.77
N MET A 156 11.41 46.38 8.18
CA MET A 156 10.87 46.04 9.50
C MET A 156 11.86 46.30 10.64
N ILE A 157 13.15 46.08 10.40
CA ILE A 157 14.22 46.35 11.38
C ILE A 157 14.41 47.87 11.53
N ASN A 158 14.51 48.61 10.43
CA ASN A 158 14.68 50.07 10.46
C ASN A 158 13.47 50.82 11.05
N ASN A 159 12.24 50.28 10.93
CA ASN A 159 11.06 50.88 11.55
C ASN A 159 10.88 50.52 13.04
N LYS A 160 11.63 49.55 13.58
CA LYS A 160 11.55 49.18 15.01
C LYS A 160 12.43 50.03 15.93
N ASP A 161 13.35 50.82 15.38
CA ASP A 161 14.25 51.68 16.15
C ASP A 161 13.76 53.13 16.32
N LEU A 162 12.57 53.47 15.82
CA LEU A 162 11.90 54.74 16.11
C LEU A 162 10.82 54.55 17.18
N LYS A 163 11.26 54.30 18.41
CA LYS A 163 10.70 54.89 19.63
C LYS A 163 11.62 54.65 20.82
N PRO A 164 12.38 55.68 21.21
CA PRO A 164 12.51 56.00 22.62
C PRO A 164 12.05 57.45 22.83
N SER A 165 10.81 57.58 23.31
CA SER A 165 10.37 58.42 24.43
C SER A 165 8.89 58.78 24.31
#